data_AF-A0A3N6MAY6-F1
#
_entry.id   AF-A0A3N6MAY6-F1
#
_cell.length_a   1.000
_cell.length_b   1.000
_cell.length_c   1.000
_cell.angle_alpha   90.00
_cell.angle_beta   90.00
_cell.angle_gamma   90.00
#
_symmetry.space_group_name_H-M   'P 1'
#
loop_
_entity.id
_entity.type
_entity.pdbx_description
1 polymer ?
#
loop_
_entity_poly.entity_id
_entity_poly.type
_entity_poly.pdbx_seq_one_letter_code
_entity_poly.pdbx_strand_id
1 'polypeptide(L)'
;MTDRPPSPPSVSPVIPTEPTDDDRVVATTEQLTTSLERALDCRLADDELEELLVELDRRGYVEWVTVTRTGEYVWDLTESPERIADAIAEAAVERLASWLEASPDDGSRASHERSSR
;
A
#
# COMPACT_ATOMS: atom_id res chain seq x y z
N MET A 1 -48.86 17.25 49.65
CA MET A 1 -48.46 18.00 48.43
C MET A 1 -47.02 17.62 48.16
N THR A 2 -46.78 16.91 47.06
CA THR A 2 -45.52 16.23 46.74
C THR A 2 -44.74 17.10 45.76
N ASP A 3 -43.63 17.68 46.22
CA ASP A 3 -42.69 18.43 45.39
C ASP A 3 -41.76 17.44 44.67
N ARG A 4 -42.00 17.24 43.36
CA ARG A 4 -41.14 16.43 42.50
C ARG A 4 -40.08 17.35 41.88
N PRO A 5 -38.77 17.04 42.00
CA PRO A 5 -37.72 17.84 41.37
C PRO A 5 -37.79 17.75 39.83
N PRO A 6 -37.33 18.79 39.11
CA PRO A 6 -37.35 18.80 37.65
C PRO A 6 -36.42 17.73 37.06
N SER A 7 -36.87 17.06 36.00
CA SER A 7 -36.06 16.10 35.26
C SER A 7 -34.85 16.78 34.57
N PRO A 8 -33.68 16.13 34.52
CA PRO A 8 -32.54 16.63 33.76
C PRO A 8 -32.83 16.62 32.24
N PRO A 9 -32.11 17.42 31.44
CA PRO A 9 -32.29 17.43 29.99
C PRO A 9 -32.03 16.04 29.41
N SER A 10 -32.92 15.62 28.50
CA SER A 10 -32.74 14.41 27.72
C SER A 10 -31.52 14.59 26.84
N VAL A 11 -30.41 13.93 27.20
CA VAL A 11 -29.26 13.76 26.32
C VAL A 11 -29.75 12.85 25.20
N SER A 12 -30.11 13.43 24.06
CA SER A 12 -30.27 12.65 22.85
C SER A 12 -28.96 11.90 22.61
N PRO A 13 -28.98 10.59 22.32
CA PRO A 13 -27.76 9.90 21.95
C PRO A 13 -27.20 10.60 20.71
N VAL A 14 -26.02 11.22 20.88
CA VAL A 14 -25.14 11.48 19.74
C VAL A 14 -24.85 10.09 19.20
N ILE A 15 -25.56 9.73 18.13
CA ILE A 15 -25.16 8.63 17.28
C ILE A 15 -23.78 9.06 16.78
N PRO A 16 -22.69 8.35 17.11
CA PRO A 16 -21.43 8.57 16.43
C PRO A 16 -21.74 8.37 14.95
N THR A 17 -21.67 9.42 14.16
CA THR A 17 -21.52 9.27 12.72
C THR A 17 -20.11 8.71 12.55
N GLU A 18 -19.98 7.39 12.72
CA GLU A 18 -18.85 6.68 12.13
C GLU A 18 -18.94 7.00 10.63
N PRO A 19 -17.87 7.50 10.00
CA PRO A 19 -17.85 7.54 8.55
C PRO A 19 -18.16 6.11 8.10
N THR A 20 -19.07 5.96 7.14
CA THR A 20 -19.36 4.68 6.50
C THR A 20 -18.05 4.18 5.88
N ASP A 21 -17.35 3.34 6.65
CA ASP A 21 -16.03 2.74 6.43
C ASP A 21 -16.09 1.62 5.35
N ASP A 22 -17.14 1.61 4.52
CA ASP A 22 -17.42 0.53 3.55
C ASP A 22 -16.34 0.44 2.46
N ASP A 23 -15.65 1.55 2.17
CA ASP A 23 -14.57 1.60 1.19
C ASP A 23 -13.18 1.35 1.81
N ARG A 24 -13.09 1.28 3.14
CA ARG A 24 -11.81 1.15 3.82
C ARG A 24 -11.35 -0.31 3.83
N VAL A 25 -10.15 -0.56 3.32
CA VAL A 25 -9.57 -1.90 3.33
C VAL A 25 -8.57 -2.01 4.47
N VAL A 26 -9.01 -2.57 5.61
CA VAL A 26 -8.13 -2.83 6.75
C VAL A 26 -7.82 -4.30 6.92
N ALA A 27 -6.57 -4.62 7.28
CA ALA A 27 -6.15 -5.99 7.54
C ALA A 27 -5.13 -6.07 8.69
N THR A 28 -5.16 -7.17 9.45
CA THR A 28 -4.10 -7.46 10.41
C THR A 28 -2.88 -8.06 9.72
N THR A 29 -1.70 -8.01 10.36
CA THR A 29 -0.50 -8.69 9.84
C THR A 29 -0.78 -10.17 9.55
N GLU A 30 -1.48 -10.89 10.43
CA GLU A 30 -1.82 -12.31 10.22
C GLU A 30 -2.75 -12.54 9.02
N GLN A 31 -3.73 -11.65 8.83
CA GLN A 31 -4.61 -11.69 7.65
C GLN A 31 -3.82 -11.45 6.37
N LEU A 32 -2.86 -10.51 6.38
CA LEU A 32 -1.96 -10.25 5.26
C LEU A 32 -1.06 -11.45 4.98
N THR A 33 -0.43 -12.05 6.00
CA THR A 33 0.37 -13.27 5.86
C THR A 33 -0.45 -14.35 5.17
N THR A 34 -1.63 -14.66 5.71
CA THR A 34 -2.50 -15.72 5.17
C THR A 34 -2.92 -15.44 3.74
N SER A 35 -3.22 -14.18 3.42
CA SER A 35 -3.63 -13.77 2.08
C SER A 35 -2.49 -13.89 1.07
N LEU A 36 -1.29 -13.41 1.43
CA LEU A 36 -0.10 -13.47 0.59
C LEU A 36 0.40 -14.89 0.39
N GLU A 37 0.47 -15.71 1.44
CA GLU A 37 0.83 -17.12 1.35
C GLU A 37 -0.10 -17.88 0.40
N ARG A 38 -1.42 -17.60 0.47
CA ARG A 38 -2.40 -18.19 -0.45
C ARG A 38 -2.22 -17.70 -1.89
N ALA A 39 -1.95 -16.41 -2.08
CA ALA A 39 -1.80 -15.83 -3.41
C ALA A 39 -0.51 -16.28 -4.13
N LEU A 40 0.57 -16.48 -3.35
CA LEU A 40 1.89 -16.83 -3.86
C LEU A 40 2.21 -18.33 -3.78
N ASP A 41 1.33 -19.12 -3.17
CA ASP A 41 1.53 -20.56 -2.88
C ASP A 41 2.87 -20.83 -2.17
N CYS A 42 3.19 -19.99 -1.19
CA CYS A 42 4.45 -20.04 -0.43
C CYS A 42 4.20 -19.84 1.07
N ARG A 43 5.26 -20.03 1.88
CA ARG A 43 5.28 -19.67 3.30
C ARG A 43 6.16 -18.44 3.50
N LEU A 44 5.66 -17.46 4.24
CA LEU A 44 6.41 -16.26 4.60
C LEU A 44 6.98 -16.45 6.01
N ALA A 45 8.21 -15.99 6.24
CA ALA A 45 8.71 -15.85 7.59
C ALA A 45 8.05 -14.63 8.24
N ASP A 46 7.50 -14.79 9.44
CA ASP A 46 6.75 -13.73 10.13
C ASP A 46 7.58 -12.44 10.28
N ASP A 47 8.87 -12.59 10.64
CA ASP A 47 9.80 -11.47 10.79
C ASP A 47 10.04 -10.70 9.48
N GLU A 48 10.08 -11.42 8.34
CA GLU A 48 10.33 -10.80 7.02
C GLU A 48 9.13 -9.97 6.55
N LEU A 49 7.91 -10.46 6.78
CA LEU A 49 6.71 -9.71 6.42
C LEU A 49 6.54 -8.48 7.31
N GLU A 50 6.79 -8.61 8.61
CA GLU A 50 6.71 -7.46 9.53
C GLU A 50 7.72 -6.38 9.15
N GLU A 51 8.97 -6.74 8.84
CA GLU A 51 9.99 -5.80 8.38
C GLU A 51 9.57 -5.13 7.05
N LEU A 52 9.01 -5.90 6.12
CA LEU A 52 8.51 -5.38 4.86
C LEU A 52 7.37 -4.37 5.06
N LEU A 53 6.38 -4.68 5.92
CA LEU A 53 5.25 -3.79 6.17
C LEU A 53 5.69 -2.49 6.83
N VAL A 54 6.66 -2.54 7.75
CA VAL A 54 7.26 -1.34 8.35
C VAL A 54 7.97 -0.47 7.30
N GLU A 55 8.71 -1.07 6.38
CA GLU A 55 9.37 -0.32 5.32
C GLU A 55 8.36 0.27 4.32
N LEU A 56 7.30 -0.46 3.99
CA LEU A 56 6.22 0.03 3.15
C LEU A 56 5.48 1.21 3.80
N ASP A 57 5.25 1.16 5.11
CA ASP A 57 4.66 2.26 5.89
C ASP A 57 5.54 3.51 5.89
N ARG A 58 6.84 3.34 6.12
CA ARG A 58 7.82 4.44 6.04
C ARG A 58 7.85 5.13 4.69
N ARG A 59 7.55 4.39 3.62
CA ARG A 59 7.46 4.91 2.25
C ARG A 59 6.07 5.38 1.87
N GLY A 60 5.08 5.23 2.76
CA GLY A 60 3.71 5.66 2.57
C GLY A 60 2.88 4.74 1.67
N TYR A 61 3.32 3.51 1.42
CA TYR A 61 2.58 2.55 0.58
C TYR A 61 1.46 1.85 1.33
N VAL A 62 1.65 1.59 2.62
CA VAL A 62 0.62 1.12 3.56
C VAL A 62 0.59 2.09 4.72
N GLU A 63 -0.45 2.06 5.55
CA GLU A 63 -0.51 2.90 6.75
C GLU A 63 -0.80 2.05 7.98
N TRP A 64 0.07 2.12 8.98
CA TRP A 64 -0.23 1.56 10.29
C TRP A 64 -1.29 2.39 11.01
N VAL A 65 -2.39 1.73 11.41
CA VAL A 65 -3.54 2.40 12.02
C VAL A 65 -3.54 2.26 13.53
N THR A 66 -3.39 1.03 14.01
CA THR A 66 -3.56 0.70 15.44
C THR A 66 -3.04 -0.71 15.74
N VAL A 67 -3.11 -1.09 17.01
CA VAL A 67 -2.88 -2.46 17.48
C VAL A 67 -4.18 -2.97 18.11
N THR A 68 -4.58 -4.19 17.77
CA THR A 68 -5.76 -4.84 18.34
C THR A 68 -5.56 -5.13 19.83
N ARG A 69 -6.64 -5.48 20.53
CA ARG A 69 -6.55 -5.90 21.94
C ARG A 69 -5.72 -7.18 22.14
N THR A 70 -5.58 -8.01 21.11
CA THR A 70 -4.76 -9.23 21.12
C THR A 70 -3.29 -8.96 20.80
N GLY A 71 -2.94 -7.73 20.42
CA GLY A 71 -1.57 -7.33 20.09
C GLY A 71 -1.22 -7.41 18.60
N GLU A 72 -2.20 -7.56 17.71
CA GLU A 72 -1.96 -7.59 16.26
C GLU A 72 -1.92 -6.18 15.67
N TYR A 73 -0.95 -5.90 14.80
CA TYR A 73 -0.91 -4.65 14.04
C TYR A 73 -2.00 -4.65 12.97
N VAL A 74 -2.68 -3.51 12.84
CA VAL A 74 -3.72 -3.25 11.83
C VAL A 74 -3.20 -2.24 10.82
N TRP A 75 -3.33 -2.58 9.55
CA TRP A 75 -2.87 -1.81 8.40
C TRP A 75 -4.06 -1.34 7.57
N ASP A 76 -4.02 -0.08 7.16
CA ASP A 76 -4.90 0.47 6.13
C ASP A 76 -4.25 0.28 4.77
N LEU A 77 -4.99 -0.37 3.88
CA LEU A 77 -4.59 -0.74 2.53
C LEU A 77 -5.44 -0.06 1.47
N THR A 78 -6.30 0.89 1.86
CA THR A 78 -7.30 1.50 0.96
C THR A 78 -6.65 2.12 -0.27
N GLU A 79 -5.56 2.87 -0.08
CA GLU A 79 -4.82 3.55 -1.15
C GLU A 79 -3.58 2.77 -1.60
N SER A 80 -3.33 1.60 -1.00
CA SER A 80 -2.12 0.81 -1.28
C SER A 80 -2.02 0.32 -2.72
N PRO A 81 -3.09 -0.19 -3.36
CA PRO A 81 -3.02 -0.64 -4.74
C PRO A 81 -2.53 0.46 -5.69
N GLU A 82 -3.10 1.66 -5.59
CA GLU A 82 -2.75 2.82 -6.41
C GLU A 82 -1.30 3.25 -6.16
N ARG A 83 -0.92 3.44 -4.89
CA ARG A 83 0.44 3.92 -4.53
C ARG A 83 1.52 2.92 -4.95
N ILE A 84 1.27 1.62 -4.78
CA ILE A 84 2.21 0.57 -5.20
C ILE A 84 2.28 0.50 -6.73
N ALA A 85 1.14 0.58 -7.42
CA ALA A 85 1.10 0.57 -8.89
C ALA A 85 1.87 1.74 -9.50
N ASP A 86 1.70 2.95 -8.95
CA ASP A 86 2.42 4.15 -9.40
C ASP A 86 3.94 3.99 -9.21
N ALA A 87 4.37 3.51 -8.04
CA ALA A 87 5.80 3.29 -7.77
C ALA A 87 6.42 2.22 -8.71
N ILE A 88 5.68 1.14 -8.99
CA ILE A 88 6.13 0.13 -9.96
C ILE A 88 6.20 0.71 -11.37
N ALA A 89 5.20 1.52 -11.77
CA ALA A 89 5.17 2.15 -13.08
C ALA A 89 6.35 3.10 -13.27
N GLU A 90 6.66 3.95 -12.27
CA GLU A 90 7.81 4.85 -12.27
C GLU A 90 9.12 4.06 -12.42
N ALA A 91 9.34 3.06 -11.57
CA ALA A 91 10.55 2.23 -11.63
C ALA A 91 10.69 1.49 -12.97
N ALA A 92 9.58 1.02 -13.55
CA ALA A 92 9.59 0.37 -14.86
C ALA A 92 9.97 1.35 -15.98
N VAL A 93 9.42 2.57 -15.97
CA VAL A 93 9.74 3.62 -16.95
C VAL A 93 11.21 4.02 -16.85
N GLU A 94 11.71 4.27 -15.64
CA GLU A 94 13.12 4.58 -15.42
C GLU A 94 14.03 3.46 -15.93
N ARG A 95 13.66 2.21 -15.64
CA ARG A 95 14.44 1.05 -16.09
C ARG A 95 14.46 0.92 -17.61
N LEU A 96 13.34 1.21 -18.28
CA LEU A 96 13.21 1.17 -19.73
C LEU A 96 14.00 2.31 -20.39
N ALA A 97 13.91 3.52 -19.84
CA ALA A 97 14.66 4.69 -20.31
C ALA A 97 16.16 4.42 -20.22
N SER A 98 16.64 3.95 -19.07
CA SER A 98 18.04 3.56 -18.88
C SER A 98 18.49 2.47 -19.86
N TRP A 99 17.61 1.51 -20.18
CA TRP A 99 17.93 0.46 -21.15
C TRP A 99 18.02 0.99 -22.60
N LEU A 100 17.16 1.93 -22.98
CA LEU A 100 17.20 2.57 -24.29
C LEU A 100 18.46 3.44 -24.45
N GLU A 101 18.83 4.19 -23.41
CA GLU A 101 20.06 4.99 -23.39
C GLU A 101 21.33 4.13 -23.44
N ALA A 102 21.29 2.93 -22.84
CA ALA A 102 22.40 1.99 -22.85
C ALA A 102 22.51 1.19 -24.17
N SER A 103 21.48 1.18 -25.01
CA SER A 103 21.54 0.50 -26.31
C SER A 103 22.21 1.43 -27.33
N PRO A 104 23.42 1.10 -27.82
CA PRO A 104 24.01 1.87 -28.90
C PRO A 104 23.11 1.73 -30.13
N ASP A 105 22.74 2.86 -30.70
CA ASP A 105 22.12 2.96 -32.02
C ASP A 105 22.94 2.09 -33.00
N ASP A 106 22.40 0.94 -33.42
CA ASP A 106 22.97 0.08 -34.47
C ASP A 106 22.73 0.75 -35.84
N GLY A 107 23.12 2.02 -35.90
CA GLY A 107 22.90 2.97 -36.97
C GLY A 107 24.20 3.65 -37.42
N SER A 108 25.38 3.09 -37.09
CA SER A 108 26.59 3.37 -37.86
C SER A 108 26.55 2.59 -39.19
N ARG A 109 25.59 2.96 -40.04
CA ARG A 109 25.76 2.93 -41.49
C ARG A 109 26.81 3.99 -41.85
N ALA A 110 28.07 3.74 -41.52
CA ALA A 110 29.17 4.39 -42.19
C ALA A 110 29.42 3.63 -43.50
N SER A 111 28.68 4.04 -44.52
CA SER A 111 29.05 3.93 -45.92
C SER A 111 30.55 4.14 -46.10
N HIS A 112 31.28 3.08 -46.45
CA HIS A 112 32.49 3.20 -47.27
C HIS A 112 32.23 2.43 -48.55
N GLU A 113 31.37 3.01 -49.37
CA GLU A 113 31.42 2.78 -50.80
C GLU A 113 32.83 3.16 -51.31
N ARG A 114 33.45 2.24 -52.05
CA ARG A 114 34.32 2.49 -53.20
C ARG A 114 35.35 3.63 -53.08
N SER A 115 36.63 3.26 -52.91
CA SER A 115 37.71 3.95 -53.64
C SER A 115 38.94 3.07 -53.83
N SER A 116 39.05 2.55 -55.07
CA SER A 116 40.28 2.33 -55.84
C SER A 116 41.57 1.86 -55.13
N ARG A 117 41.95 0.60 -55.29
CA ARG A 117 42.97 0.10 -56.25
C ARG A 117 43.36 -1.34 -55.95
#